data_AF-A0A0B8ZSR6-F1
#
_entry.id   AF-A0A0B8ZSR6-F1
#
_cell.length_a   1.000
_cell.length_b   1.000
_cell.length_c   1.000
_cell.angle_alpha   90.00
_cell.angle_beta   90.00
_cell.angle_gamma   90.00
#
_symmetry.space_group_name_H-M   'P 1'
#
loop_
_entity.id
_entity.type
_entity.pdbx_description
1 polymer ?
#
loop_
_entity_poly.entity_id
_entity_poly.type
_entity_poly.pdbx_seq_one_letter_code
_entity_poly.pdbx_strand_id
1 'polypeptide(L)'
;MVGHFRQLNKDGTVMFYELITIVEEGGSLAYRLKHFNADLTGWEEKGKVVSFPLIERKGDRLDFSGLVYERTGKNTMTASVTVKEGGKTETLTFRFRRKG
;
A
#
# COMPACT_ATOMS: atom_id res chain seq x y z
N MET A 1 12.01 6.75 1.51
CA MET A 1 11.95 5.51 2.34
C MET A 1 11.63 4.33 1.43
N VAL A 2 12.21 3.15 1.69
CA VAL A 2 11.85 1.88 1.01
C VAL A 2 11.12 0.97 2.00
N GLY A 3 10.12 0.25 1.53
CA GLY A 3 9.38 -0.75 2.31
C GLY A 3 8.99 -1.95 1.45
N HIS A 4 8.49 -2.99 2.10
CA HIS A 4 7.92 -4.13 1.40
C HIS A 4 6.67 -4.62 2.11
N PHE A 5 5.77 -5.22 1.34
CA PHE A 5 4.58 -5.91 1.84
C PHE A 5 4.53 -7.32 1.24
N ARG A 6 3.89 -8.24 1.95
CA ARG A 6 3.68 -9.60 1.49
C ARG A 6 2.29 -10.06 1.90
N GLN A 7 1.47 -10.40 0.92
CA GLN A 7 0.19 -11.04 1.13
C GLN A 7 0.35 -12.56 1.11
N LEU A 8 -0.28 -13.25 2.05
CA LEU A 8 -0.33 -14.71 2.09
C LEU A 8 -1.71 -15.21 1.68
N ASN A 9 -1.72 -16.38 1.05
CA ASN A 9 -2.92 -17.20 0.88
C ASN A 9 -3.33 -17.83 2.22
N LYS A 10 -4.53 -18.41 2.26
CA LYS A 10 -5.06 -19.09 3.46
C LYS A 10 -4.19 -20.28 3.92
N ASP A 11 -3.49 -20.91 2.99
CA ASP A 11 -2.56 -22.03 3.24
C ASP A 11 -1.16 -21.57 3.68
N GLY A 12 -0.93 -20.26 3.80
CA GLY A 12 0.35 -19.68 4.20
C GLY A 12 1.37 -19.52 3.06
N THR A 13 1.04 -19.95 1.84
CA THR A 13 1.86 -19.66 0.66
C THR A 13 1.79 -18.19 0.30
N VAL A 14 2.79 -17.69 -0.41
CA VAL A 14 2.82 -16.27 -0.82
C VAL A 14 1.84 -16.05 -1.97
N MET A 15 0.94 -15.09 -1.80
CA MET A 15 0.05 -14.63 -2.85
C MET A 15 0.78 -13.64 -3.76
N PHE A 16 1.34 -12.57 -3.18
CA PHE A 16 2.15 -11.58 -3.88
C PHE A 16 3.01 -10.76 -2.90
N TYR A 17 3.96 -10.02 -3.47
CA TYR A 17 4.77 -9.03 -2.78
C TYR A 17 4.53 -7.63 -3.34
N GLU A 18 4.82 -6.62 -2.53
CA GLU A 18 5.00 -5.25 -3.00
C GLU A 18 6.39 -4.75 -2.63
N LEU A 19 7.04 -4.04 -3.57
CA LEU A 19 8.15 -3.15 -3.25
C LEU A 19 7.61 -1.71 -3.26
N ILE A 20 7.82 -1.01 -2.14
CA ILE A 20 7.19 0.29 -1.88
C ILE A 20 8.27 1.36 -1.74
N THR A 21 8.01 2.53 -2.30
CA THR A 21 8.77 3.75 -2.00
C THR A 21 7.85 4.89 -1.63
N ILE A 22 8.19 5.62 -0.58
CA ILE A 22 7.60 6.93 -0.27
C ILE A 22 8.66 7.98 -0.60
N VAL A 23 8.32 8.88 -1.52
CA VAL A 23 9.23 9.88 -2.10
C VAL A 23 8.58 11.26 -2.10
N GLU A 24 9.40 12.31 -2.15
CA GLU A 24 8.93 13.66 -2.45
C GLU A 24 8.79 13.85 -3.96
N GLU A 25 7.66 14.41 -4.38
CA GLU A 25 7.35 14.70 -5.78
C GLU A 25 6.44 15.93 -5.84
N GLY A 26 6.80 16.93 -6.65
CA GLY A 26 5.99 18.13 -6.84
C GLY A 26 5.74 18.94 -5.55
N GLY A 27 6.64 18.88 -4.57
CA GLY A 27 6.48 19.56 -3.28
C GLY A 27 5.56 18.84 -2.28
N SER A 28 5.10 17.63 -2.58
CA SER A 28 4.32 16.77 -1.69
C SER A 28 4.93 15.36 -1.65
N LEU A 29 4.23 14.39 -1.05
CA LEU A 29 4.63 12.99 -1.00
C LEU A 29 3.87 12.15 -2.04
N ALA A 30 4.53 11.14 -2.56
CA ALA A 30 3.91 10.08 -3.37
C ALA A 30 4.26 8.71 -2.78
N TYR A 31 3.24 7.86 -2.60
CA TYR A 31 3.41 6.45 -2.29
C TYR A 31 3.42 5.67 -3.60
N ARG A 32 4.55 5.05 -3.94
CA ARG A 32 4.70 4.27 -5.17
C ARG A 32 4.93 2.81 -4.84
N LEU A 33 4.40 1.91 -5.66
CA LEU A 33 4.63 0.48 -5.51
C LEU A 33 4.69 -0.25 -6.85
N LYS A 34 5.27 -1.45 -6.80
CA LYS A 34 5.11 -2.51 -7.80
C LYS A 34 4.68 -3.79 -7.12
N HIS A 35 3.82 -4.55 -7.79
CA HIS A 35 3.43 -5.88 -7.37
C HIS A 35 4.29 -6.94 -8.06
N PHE A 36 4.56 -8.01 -7.32
CA PHE A 36 5.29 -9.16 -7.81
C PHE A 36 4.60 -10.44 -7.37
N ASN A 37 4.50 -11.41 -8.28
CA ASN A 37 4.12 -12.78 -7.95
C ASN A 37 5.14 -13.43 -7.01
N ALA A 38 4.82 -14.62 -6.49
CA ALA A 38 5.72 -15.37 -5.62
C ALA A 38 7.09 -15.68 -6.26
N ASP A 39 7.16 -15.77 -7.59
CA ASP A 39 8.37 -16.01 -8.40
C ASP A 39 9.07 -14.72 -8.86
N LEU A 40 8.65 -13.56 -8.35
CA LEU A 40 9.15 -12.22 -8.68
C LEU A 40 8.85 -11.73 -10.10
N THR A 41 7.95 -12.39 -10.84
CA THR A 41 7.39 -11.79 -12.06
C THR A 41 6.49 -10.59 -11.69
N GLY A 42 6.73 -9.44 -12.34
CA GLY A 42 6.04 -8.19 -12.02
C GLY A 42 4.67 -8.08 -12.69
N TRP A 43 3.70 -7.47 -12.02
CA TRP A 43 2.37 -7.22 -12.61
C TRP A 43 2.37 -6.00 -13.53
N GLU A 44 3.04 -4.93 -13.12
CA GLU A 44 3.17 -3.72 -13.93
C GLU A 44 4.23 -3.88 -15.02
N GLU A 45 4.05 -3.15 -16.13
CA GLU A 45 5.06 -3.04 -17.17
C GLU A 45 6.42 -2.59 -16.60
N LYS A 46 7.51 -2.99 -17.27
CA LYS A 46 8.90 -2.78 -16.82
C LYS A 46 9.18 -1.34 -16.33
N GLY A 47 8.70 -0.34 -17.06
CA GLY A 47 8.92 1.09 -16.74
C GLY A 47 7.78 1.79 -15.99
N LYS A 48 6.73 1.07 -15.58
CA LYS A 48 5.56 1.65 -14.92
C LYS A 48 5.56 1.33 -13.44
N VAL A 49 4.97 2.19 -12.62
CA VAL A 49 4.71 1.94 -11.19
C VAL A 49 3.29 2.40 -10.89
N VAL A 50 2.67 1.82 -9.88
CA VAL A 50 1.45 2.41 -9.31
C VAL A 50 1.88 3.56 -8.39
N SER A 51 1.21 4.70 -8.49
CA SER A 51 1.52 5.90 -7.69
C SER A 51 0.25 6.47 -7.08
N PHE A 52 0.29 6.70 -5.77
CA PHE A 52 -0.76 7.32 -4.99
C PHE A 52 -0.22 8.64 -4.42
N PRO A 53 -0.56 9.79 -5.01
CA PRO A 53 -0.20 11.09 -4.47
C PRO A 53 -0.85 11.33 -3.11
N LEU A 54 -0.14 11.99 -2.19
CA LEU A 54 -0.71 12.44 -0.91
C LEU A 54 -1.68 13.59 -1.18
N ILE A 55 -2.91 13.43 -0.71
CA ILE A 55 -3.98 14.42 -0.83
C ILE A 55 -4.03 15.27 0.43
N GLU A 56 -3.97 14.63 1.61
CA GLU A 56 -4.14 15.32 2.88
C GLU A 56 -3.45 14.59 4.04
N ARG A 57 -3.08 15.35 5.07
CA ARG A 57 -2.61 14.82 6.35
C ARG A 57 -3.47 15.41 7.48
N LYS A 58 -4.02 14.53 8.33
CA LYS A 58 -4.81 14.89 9.51
C LYS A 58 -4.25 14.20 10.75
N GLY A 59 -3.38 14.91 11.47
CA GLY A 59 -2.70 14.36 12.65
C GLY A 59 -1.92 13.08 12.31
N ASP A 60 -2.43 11.95 12.82
CA ASP A 60 -1.87 10.60 12.69
C ASP A 60 -2.42 9.81 11.46
N ARG A 61 -3.17 10.50 10.58
CA ARG A 61 -3.75 9.97 9.34
C ARG A 61 -3.13 10.62 8.10
N LEU A 62 -2.82 9.80 7.10
CA LEU A 62 -2.35 10.18 5.77
C LEU A 62 -3.33 9.65 4.72
N ASP A 63 -3.95 10.55 3.97
CA ASP A 63 -4.87 10.24 2.89
C ASP A 63 -4.14 10.40 1.55
N PHE A 64 -3.78 9.28 0.92
CA PHE A 64 -3.32 9.23 -0.47
C PHE A 64 -4.52 8.95 -1.40
N SER A 65 -4.34 9.20 -2.70
CA SER A 65 -5.39 9.02 -3.72
C SER A 65 -5.78 7.55 -3.94
N GLY A 66 -6.54 6.95 -3.02
CA GLY A 66 -6.95 5.54 -3.04
C GLY A 66 -6.30 4.66 -1.96
N LEU A 67 -5.47 5.24 -1.08
CA LEU A 67 -4.82 4.54 0.03
C LEU A 67 -4.79 5.45 1.26
N VAL A 68 -5.25 4.95 2.39
CA VAL A 68 -5.22 5.67 3.67
C VAL A 68 -4.39 4.90 4.66
N TYR A 69 -3.44 5.57 5.32
CA TYR A 69 -2.78 5.07 6.51
C TYR A 69 -3.21 5.87 7.73
N GLU A 70 -3.59 5.17 8.81
CA GLU A 70 -3.97 5.81 10.06
C GLU A 70 -3.34 5.07 11.23
N ARG A 71 -2.59 5.78 12.07
CA ARG A 71 -2.09 5.23 13.33
C ARG A 71 -3.25 5.20 14.33
N THR A 72 -3.67 4.00 14.71
CA THR A 72 -4.84 3.75 15.56
C THR A 72 -4.49 3.54 17.03
N GLY A 73 -3.21 3.65 17.39
CA GLY A 73 -2.73 3.46 18.75
C GLY A 73 -1.21 3.44 18.82
N LYS A 74 -0.65 3.23 20.02
CA LYS A 74 0.81 3.29 20.24
C LYS A 74 1.60 2.40 19.28
N ASN A 75 1.08 1.19 19.07
CA ASN A 75 1.70 0.11 18.30
C ASN A 75 0.77 -0.47 17.23
N THR A 76 -0.30 0.24 16.85
CA THR A 76 -1.29 -0.23 15.88
C THR A 76 -1.49 0.79 14.77
N MET A 77 -1.77 0.29 13.58
CA MET A 77 -2.01 1.08 12.39
C MET A 77 -3.03 0.36 11.51
N THR A 78 -3.87 1.11 10.82
CA THR A 78 -4.77 0.59 9.80
C THR A 78 -4.36 1.15 8.44
N ALA A 79 -4.34 0.30 7.42
CA ALA A 79 -4.29 0.73 6.02
C ALA A 79 -5.61 0.38 5.34
N SER A 80 -6.18 1.32 4.60
CA SER A 80 -7.41 1.12 3.82
C SER A 80 -7.13 1.43 2.35
N VAL A 81 -7.32 0.44 1.47
CA VAL A 81 -7.07 0.56 0.04
C VAL A 81 -8.40 0.49 -0.70
N THR A 82 -8.69 1.48 -1.54
CA THR A 82 -9.86 1.45 -2.43
C THR A 82 -9.48 0.76 -3.72
N VAL A 83 -10.11 -0.38 -4.00
CA VAL A 83 -9.92 -1.16 -5.22
C VAL A 83 -11.17 -0.97 -6.10
N LYS A 84 -10.94 -0.70 -7.39
CA LYS A 84 -12.00 -0.63 -8.39
C LYS A 84 -11.81 -1.76 -9.39
N GLU A 85 -12.73 -2.71 -9.41
CA GLU A 85 -12.68 -3.87 -10.29
C GLU A 85 -14.09 -4.18 -10.82
N GLY A 86 -14.22 -4.39 -12.13
CA GLY A 86 -15.50 -4.79 -12.75
C GLY A 86 -16.68 -3.82 -12.50
N GLY A 87 -16.41 -2.51 -12.33
CA GLY A 87 -17.43 -1.51 -12.02
C GLY A 87 -17.86 -1.46 -10.55
N LYS A 88 -17.31 -2.32 -9.68
CA LYS A 88 -17.49 -2.26 -8.24
C LYS A 88 -16.33 -1.52 -7.59
N THR A 89 -16.64 -0.78 -6.54
CA THR A 89 -15.63 -0.15 -5.67
C THR A 89 -15.69 -0.83 -4.32
N GLU A 90 -14.58 -1.42 -3.89
CA GLU A 90 -14.44 -2.07 -2.60
C GLU A 90 -13.30 -1.43 -1.81
N THR A 91 -13.40 -1.44 -0.49
CA THR A 91 -12.33 -0.97 0.38
C THR A 91 -11.78 -2.13 1.19
N LEU A 92 -10.52 -2.49 0.91
CA LEU A 92 -9.79 -3.51 1.65
C LEU A 92 -9.15 -2.86 2.87
N THR A 93 -9.34 -3.44 4.06
CA THR A 93 -8.79 -2.92 5.31
C THR A 93 -7.79 -3.90 5.91
N PHE A 94 -6.56 -3.42 6.11
CA PHE A 94 -5.46 -4.16 6.73
C PHE A 94 -5.15 -3.57 8.09
N ARG A 95 -5.17 -4.39 9.14
CA ARG A 95 -4.84 -3.97 10.50
C ARG A 95 -3.48 -4.50 10.89
N PHE A 96 -2.56 -3.59 11.18
CA PHE A 96 -1.20 -3.88 11.54
C PHE A 96 -0.97 -3.65 13.03
N ARG A 97 -0.10 -4.48 13.59
CA ARG A 97 0.48 -4.29 14.92
C ARG A 97 2.00 -4.34 14.80
N ARG A 98 2.69 -3.35 15.36
CA ARG A 98 4.15 -3.35 15.45
C ARG A 98 4.58 -4.61 16.20
N LYS A 99 5.39 -5.45 15.55
CA LYS A 99 6.14 -6.49 16.24
C LYS A 99 7.32 -5.82 16.95
N GLY A 100 7.47 -6.14 18.24
CA GLY A 100 8.58 -5.69 19.08
C GLY A 100 9.88 -6.35 18.67
#